data_AF-A0AA37TZ22-F1
#
_entry.id   AF-A0AA37TZ22-F1
#
_cell.length_a   1.000
_cell.length_b   1.000
_cell.length_c   1.000
_cell.angle_alpha   90.00
_cell.angle_beta   90.00
_cell.angle_gamma   90.00
#
_symmetry.space_group_name_H-M   'P 1'
#
loop_
_entity.id
_entity.type
_entity.pdbx_description
1 polymer ?
#
loop_
_entity_poly.entity_id
_entity_poly.type
_entity_poly.pdbx_seq_one_letter_code
_entity_poly.pdbx_strand_id
1 'polypeptide(L)'
;MVISISAPEVVRATSKVQPKRAFQTALNRLPIYQRQRDAHMRFRLPIAVLALTAMTACGGFSSRLNPFKWFKRSAPAPVVSVETPADPRPLVANVLSMQIESYPGGAIVRATGLPPTQGYWSAELIPQPVDENGTLVLEFHVFPPAGATAVVNQQSREITVAYNLSDIRLQEINQIVVQGASNARASRR
;
A
#
# COMPACT_ATOMS: atom_id res chain seq x y z
N MET A 1 -5.20 -52.52 49.51
CA MET A 1 -3.86 -51.92 49.35
C MET A 1 -3.90 -51.04 48.10
N VAL A 2 -4.61 -49.91 48.16
CA VAL A 2 -4.14 -48.53 48.43
C VAL A 2 -3.14 -48.01 47.39
N ILE A 3 -3.68 -47.08 46.61
CA ILE A 3 -3.13 -46.14 45.62
C ILE A 3 -2.05 -45.23 46.23
N SER A 4 -1.00 -44.86 45.49
CA SER A 4 -0.53 -43.46 45.46
C SER A 4 0.57 -43.19 44.42
N ILE A 5 0.33 -42.15 43.63
CA ILE A 5 1.23 -41.50 42.66
C ILE A 5 2.04 -40.44 43.43
N SER A 6 3.34 -40.28 43.14
CA SER A 6 4.09 -39.10 43.57
C SER A 6 5.23 -38.77 42.60
N ALA A 7 5.20 -37.55 42.06
CA ALA A 7 6.33 -36.84 41.45
C ALA A 7 6.66 -35.62 42.35
N PRO A 8 7.54 -34.69 41.96
CA PRO A 8 9.00 -34.75 41.82
C PRO A 8 9.70 -33.77 42.82
N GLU A 9 11.00 -33.94 43.10
CA GLU A 9 11.76 -32.97 43.91
C GLU A 9 12.92 -32.36 43.11
N VAL A 10 12.82 -31.04 42.90
CA VAL A 10 13.79 -30.18 42.20
C VAL A 10 14.72 -29.56 43.24
N VAL A 11 16.01 -29.88 43.18
CA VAL A 11 17.04 -29.33 44.07
C VAL A 11 17.41 -27.91 43.65
N ARG A 12 17.15 -26.95 44.55
CA ARG A 12 17.46 -25.52 44.40
C ARG A 12 18.82 -25.22 45.05
N ALA A 13 19.81 -24.84 44.25
CA ALA A 13 21.10 -24.36 44.75
C ALA A 13 21.08 -22.84 44.92
N THR A 14 21.33 -22.36 46.14
CA THR A 14 21.57 -20.94 46.45
C THR A 14 23.04 -20.75 46.81
N SER A 15 23.76 -19.86 46.13
CA SER A 15 25.04 -19.34 46.62
C SER A 15 25.03 -17.82 46.61
N LYS A 16 25.36 -17.25 47.77
CA LYS A 16 25.34 -15.83 48.12
C LYS A 16 26.79 -15.49 48.48
N VAL A 17 27.47 -14.63 47.71
CA VAL A 17 28.82 -14.15 48.06
C VAL A 17 28.85 -12.63 47.98
N GLN A 18 29.20 -12.01 49.10
CA GLN A 18 29.26 -10.57 49.35
C GLN A 18 30.68 -10.00 49.05
N PRO A 19 30.81 -8.72 48.63
CA PRO A 19 32.10 -8.09 48.37
C PRO A 19 32.69 -7.40 49.62
N LYS A 20 34.00 -7.54 49.86
CA LYS A 20 34.74 -6.77 50.88
C LYS A 20 35.48 -5.58 50.25
N ARG A 21 35.10 -4.38 50.70
CA ARG A 21 35.85 -3.10 50.71
C ARG A 21 37.07 -3.24 51.65
N ALA A 22 38.12 -2.43 51.69
CA ALA A 22 38.60 -1.20 51.06
C ALA A 22 40.13 -1.17 51.30
N PHE A 23 40.90 -0.42 50.51
CA PHE A 23 42.05 0.32 51.05
C PHE A 23 42.37 1.51 50.12
N GLN A 24 41.96 2.69 50.59
CA GLN A 24 42.32 4.01 50.09
C GLN A 24 43.44 4.55 50.97
N THR A 25 44.35 5.37 50.40
CA THR A 25 45.02 6.58 50.95
C THR A 25 46.29 6.84 50.11
N ALA A 26 46.28 7.76 49.13
CA ALA A 26 46.60 9.21 49.18
C ALA A 26 48.13 9.48 49.19
N LEU A 27 48.73 10.43 48.46
CA LEU A 27 48.49 11.88 48.41
C LEU A 27 49.22 12.56 47.20
N ASN A 28 48.56 13.58 46.62
CA ASN A 28 49.03 14.86 46.05
C ASN A 28 50.34 15.02 45.23
N ARG A 29 50.20 15.52 43.98
CA ARG A 29 50.99 16.65 43.42
C ARG A 29 50.29 17.32 42.22
N LEU A 30 49.68 18.49 42.50
CA LEU A 30 49.46 19.75 41.75
C LEU A 30 49.41 19.86 40.20
N PRO A 31 48.76 20.94 39.67
CA PRO A 31 47.94 20.95 38.45
C PRO A 31 48.65 21.58 37.22
N ILE A 32 47.84 21.92 36.20
CA ILE A 32 48.11 22.76 35.01
C ILE A 32 48.29 21.98 33.69
N TYR A 33 47.17 21.72 32.99
CA TYR A 33 46.98 22.09 31.57
C TYR A 33 45.51 21.91 31.17
N GLN A 34 44.61 22.73 31.74
CA GLN A 34 43.29 22.96 31.13
C GLN A 34 43.47 23.97 30.00
N ARG A 35 43.87 23.52 28.79
CA ARG A 35 43.85 24.40 27.62
C ARG A 35 43.63 23.65 26.31
N GLN A 36 42.53 22.89 26.21
CA GLN A 36 42.11 22.38 24.90
C GLN A 36 40.61 22.05 24.73
N ARG A 37 39.76 22.35 25.72
CA ARG A 37 38.33 22.01 25.62
C ARG A 37 37.44 23.07 24.96
N ASP A 38 37.94 24.29 24.74
CA ASP A 38 37.07 25.37 24.28
C ASP A 38 36.96 25.50 22.77
N ALA A 39 37.84 24.86 21.96
CA ALA A 39 37.78 24.97 20.50
C ALA A 39 36.73 24.04 19.88
N HIS A 40 36.42 22.90 20.52
CA HIS A 40 35.49 21.91 19.97
C HIS A 40 34.01 22.28 20.14
N MET A 41 33.62 23.05 21.16
CA MET A 41 32.21 23.43 21.35
C MET A 41 31.73 24.54 20.41
N ARG A 42 32.62 25.46 19.99
CA ARG A 42 32.29 26.61 19.13
C ARG A 42 32.00 26.22 17.69
N PHE A 43 32.64 25.15 17.20
CA PHE A 43 32.41 24.62 15.85
C PHE A 43 31.34 23.52 15.81
N ARG A 44 31.07 22.82 16.92
CA ARG A 44 30.01 21.78 16.95
C ARG A 44 28.61 22.36 17.02
N LEU A 45 28.42 23.50 17.67
CA LEU A 45 27.14 24.21 17.74
C LEU A 45 26.62 24.69 16.37
N PRO A 46 27.40 25.40 15.53
CA PRO A 46 26.93 25.79 14.21
C PRO A 46 26.73 24.59 13.28
N ILE A 47 27.55 23.54 13.39
CA ILE A 47 27.36 22.29 12.63
C ILE A 47 26.06 21.58 13.01
N ALA A 48 25.73 21.50 14.31
CA ALA A 48 24.48 20.90 14.77
C ALA A 48 23.25 21.72 14.34
N VAL A 49 23.32 23.04 14.42
CA VAL A 49 22.24 23.95 13.97
C VAL A 49 22.05 23.85 12.44
N LEU A 50 23.13 23.76 11.67
CA LEU A 50 23.08 23.63 10.20
C LEU A 50 22.56 22.25 9.76
N ALA A 51 22.84 21.19 10.51
CA ALA A 51 22.26 19.86 10.28
C ALA A 51 20.76 19.82 10.58
N LEU A 52 20.30 20.52 11.63
CA LEU A 52 18.88 20.62 11.99
C LEU A 52 18.07 21.48 11.00
N THR A 53 18.65 22.55 10.45
CA THR A 53 17.98 23.38 9.43
C THR A 53 17.98 22.75 8.04
N ALA A 54 18.97 21.92 7.69
CA ALA A 54 18.93 21.14 6.44
C ALA A 54 17.74 20.17 6.38
N MET A 55 17.25 19.70 7.53
CA MET A 55 16.15 18.75 7.61
C MET A 55 14.76 19.41 7.49
N THR A 56 14.66 20.72 7.69
CA THR A 56 13.40 21.50 7.56
C THR A 56 13.23 22.20 6.22
N ALA A 57 14.21 22.12 5.31
CA ALA A 57 14.13 22.71 3.97
C ALA A 57 13.48 21.79 2.91
N CYS A 58 13.00 20.60 3.27
CA CYS A 58 12.42 19.63 2.33
C CYS A 58 10.88 19.68 2.30
N GLY A 59 10.30 20.87 2.11
CA GLY A 59 8.85 21.02 1.91
C GLY A 59 8.44 21.16 0.43
N GLY A 60 9.34 21.62 -0.44
CA GLY A 60 9.03 22.05 -1.81
C GLY A 60 9.34 21.06 -2.94
N PHE A 61 10.06 19.97 -2.68
CA PHE A 61 10.48 18.99 -3.70
C PHE A 61 9.67 17.68 -3.69
N SER A 62 8.51 17.67 -3.01
CA SER A 62 7.77 16.44 -2.68
C SER A 62 6.73 16.01 -3.72
N SER A 63 6.56 16.72 -4.85
CA SER A 63 5.59 16.30 -5.87
C SER A 63 6.15 15.34 -6.93
N ARG A 64 7.45 15.35 -7.22
CA ARG A 64 8.07 14.51 -8.26
C ARG A 64 8.71 13.23 -7.71
N LEU A 65 9.01 13.18 -6.42
CA LEU A 65 9.56 12.00 -5.73
C LEU A 65 8.52 11.22 -4.91
N ASN A 66 7.23 11.56 -5.00
CA ASN A 66 6.19 10.85 -4.26
C ASN A 66 5.83 9.53 -4.95
N PRO A 67 6.10 8.35 -4.34
CA PRO A 67 5.66 7.03 -4.79
C PRO A 67 4.27 7.06 -5.44
N PHE A 68 3.34 7.69 -4.74
CA PHE A 68 1.93 7.65 -5.05
C PHE A 68 1.48 8.63 -6.14
N LYS A 69 2.35 9.55 -6.61
CA LYS A 69 2.02 10.46 -7.72
C LYS A 69 2.40 9.92 -9.10
N TRP A 70 3.45 9.09 -9.21
CA TRP A 70 3.78 8.42 -10.47
C TRP A 70 2.85 7.23 -10.74
N PHE A 71 2.27 6.64 -9.70
CA PHE A 71 1.09 5.80 -9.83
C PHE A 71 -0.15 6.68 -10.02
N LYS A 72 -0.43 7.12 -11.26
CA LYS A 72 -1.67 7.85 -11.61
C LYS A 72 -2.87 7.06 -11.04
N ARG A 73 -3.55 7.63 -10.05
CA ARG A 73 -4.69 7.00 -9.37
C ARG A 73 -5.97 7.30 -10.15
N SER A 74 -6.81 6.30 -10.34
CA SER A 74 -8.11 6.46 -11.00
C SER A 74 -9.06 7.33 -10.19
N ALA A 75 -9.76 8.23 -10.88
CA ALA A 75 -10.75 9.12 -10.29
C ALA A 75 -12.14 8.47 -10.31
N PRO A 76 -13.00 8.72 -9.30
CA PRO A 76 -14.41 8.36 -9.39
C PRO A 76 -15.07 9.06 -10.60
N ALA A 77 -15.90 8.32 -11.34
CA ALA A 77 -16.66 8.82 -12.46
C ALA A 77 -18.16 8.52 -12.25
N PRO A 78 -19.07 9.32 -12.84
CA PRO A 78 -20.48 8.96 -12.87
C PRO A 78 -20.68 7.65 -13.64
N VAL A 79 -21.63 6.83 -13.18
CA VAL A 79 -22.03 5.61 -13.86
C VAL A 79 -22.77 6.02 -15.14
N VAL A 80 -22.29 5.56 -16.29
CA VAL A 80 -22.88 5.87 -17.60
C VAL A 80 -23.97 4.82 -17.87
N SER A 81 -25.22 5.25 -18.01
CA SER A 81 -26.29 4.30 -18.38
C SER A 81 -26.10 3.90 -19.84
N VAL A 82 -25.63 2.68 -20.08
CA VAL A 82 -25.52 2.13 -21.43
C VAL A 82 -26.90 1.59 -21.83
N GLU A 83 -27.47 2.15 -22.89
CA GLU A 83 -28.86 1.88 -23.33
C GLU A 83 -29.05 0.47 -23.90
N THR A 84 -27.96 -0.25 -24.20
CA THR A 84 -28.00 -1.65 -24.64
C THR A 84 -27.00 -2.46 -23.82
N PRO A 85 -27.46 -3.45 -23.02
CA PRO A 85 -26.55 -4.35 -22.32
C PRO A 85 -25.73 -5.13 -23.35
N ALA A 86 -24.40 -4.94 -23.38
CA ALA A 86 -23.56 -5.72 -24.29
C ALA A 86 -23.51 -7.20 -23.89
N ASP A 87 -23.76 -7.51 -22.62
CA ASP A 87 -23.69 -8.87 -22.08
C ASP A 87 -24.77 -9.09 -21.01
N PRO A 88 -25.46 -10.26 -21.00
CA PRO A 88 -26.46 -10.60 -19.99
C PRO A 88 -25.89 -10.88 -18.59
N ARG A 89 -24.56 -11.04 -18.44
CA ARG A 89 -23.90 -11.23 -17.13
C ARG A 89 -24.09 -10.01 -16.24
N PRO A 90 -24.25 -10.17 -14.92
CA PRO A 90 -24.32 -9.04 -14.02
C PRO A 90 -22.99 -8.30 -13.93
N LEU A 91 -23.07 -7.00 -13.71
CA LEU A 91 -21.91 -6.15 -13.42
C LEU A 91 -21.37 -6.44 -12.01
N VAL A 92 -20.07 -6.21 -11.81
CA VAL A 92 -19.47 -6.25 -10.47
C VAL A 92 -20.06 -5.15 -9.60
N ALA A 93 -20.28 -5.44 -8.31
CA ALA A 93 -20.93 -4.47 -7.43
C ALA A 93 -20.15 -3.16 -7.31
N ASN A 94 -18.84 -3.23 -7.04
CA ASN A 94 -17.98 -2.05 -6.91
C ASN A 94 -16.63 -2.24 -7.62
N VAL A 95 -16.14 -1.19 -8.28
CA VAL A 95 -14.79 -1.08 -8.83
C VAL A 95 -13.90 -0.37 -7.81
N LEU A 96 -12.94 -1.10 -7.24
CA LEU A 96 -12.03 -0.59 -6.20
C LEU A 96 -10.92 0.27 -6.80
N SER A 97 -10.31 -0.21 -7.88
CA SER A 97 -9.20 0.48 -8.52
C SER A 97 -9.13 0.15 -10.00
N MET A 98 -8.59 1.08 -10.77
CA MET A 98 -8.21 0.86 -12.16
C MET A 98 -6.84 1.50 -12.41
N GLN A 99 -6.05 0.90 -13.29
CA GLN A 99 -4.76 1.39 -13.75
C GLN A 99 -4.62 1.14 -15.24
N ILE A 100 -3.96 2.07 -15.93
CA ILE A 100 -3.59 1.90 -17.34
C ILE A 100 -2.07 1.70 -17.38
N GLU A 101 -1.64 0.55 -17.87
CA GLU A 101 -0.24 0.17 -18.03
C GLU A 101 0.11 0.17 -19.51
N SER A 102 0.90 1.15 -19.95
CA SER A 102 1.33 1.27 -21.35
C SER A 102 2.47 0.29 -21.66
N TYR A 103 2.47 -0.27 -22.87
CA TYR A 103 3.55 -1.12 -23.40
C TYR A 103 3.77 -0.81 -24.89
N PRO A 104 4.90 -1.25 -25.49
CA PRO A 104 5.12 -1.04 -26.92
C PRO A 104 4.03 -1.73 -27.77
N GLY A 105 3.19 -0.96 -28.47
CA GLY A 105 2.08 -1.48 -29.27
C GLY A 105 0.69 -1.31 -28.63
N GLY A 106 0.59 -0.79 -27.40
CA GLY A 106 -0.71 -0.53 -26.78
C GLY A 106 -0.69 -0.20 -25.29
N ALA A 107 -1.81 -0.49 -24.63
CA ALA A 107 -1.96 -0.37 -23.19
C ALA A 107 -2.87 -1.47 -22.63
N ILE A 108 -2.60 -1.88 -21.39
CA ILE A 108 -3.42 -2.80 -20.64
C ILE A 108 -4.20 -2.00 -19.60
N VAL A 109 -5.52 -2.12 -19.62
CA VAL A 109 -6.39 -1.58 -18.57
C VAL A 109 -6.58 -2.66 -17.53
N ARG A 110 -5.98 -2.49 -16.35
CA ARG A 110 -6.19 -3.37 -15.20
C ARG A 110 -7.25 -2.77 -14.30
N ALA A 111 -8.20 -3.58 -13.86
CA ALA A 111 -9.22 -3.17 -12.91
C ALA A 111 -9.41 -4.23 -11.81
N THR A 112 -9.62 -3.77 -10.59
CA THR A 112 -9.96 -4.62 -9.44
C THR A 112 -11.39 -4.33 -9.02
N GLY A 113 -12.24 -5.35 -9.07
CA GLY A 113 -13.62 -5.32 -8.65
C GLY A 113 -13.83 -6.03 -7.31
N LEU A 114 -14.87 -5.60 -6.60
CA LEU A 114 -15.37 -6.19 -5.36
C LEU A 114 -16.83 -6.65 -5.57
N PRO A 115 -17.04 -7.94 -5.86
CA PRO A 115 -18.35 -8.58 -5.91
C PRO A 115 -18.98 -8.67 -4.50
N PRO A 116 -20.31 -8.79 -4.36
CA PRO A 116 -21.00 -8.74 -3.06
C PRO A 116 -20.71 -9.92 -2.13
N THR A 117 -20.46 -11.11 -2.66
CA THR A 117 -20.10 -12.32 -1.90
C THR A 117 -18.84 -12.97 -2.46
N GLN A 118 -18.34 -14.03 -1.82
CA GLN A 118 -17.27 -14.86 -2.36
C GLN A 118 -17.80 -15.79 -3.46
N GLY A 119 -16.90 -16.29 -4.31
CA GLY A 119 -17.20 -17.30 -5.32
C GLY A 119 -17.61 -16.76 -6.69
N TYR A 120 -17.59 -15.43 -6.90
CA TYR A 120 -17.70 -14.87 -8.24
C TYR A 120 -16.49 -15.25 -9.09
N TRP A 121 -16.71 -15.52 -10.37
CA TRP A 121 -15.67 -16.01 -11.28
C TRP A 121 -15.92 -15.52 -12.72
N SER A 122 -15.02 -15.85 -13.65
CA SER A 122 -15.08 -15.45 -15.07
C SER A 122 -15.40 -13.97 -15.26
N ALA A 123 -14.52 -13.14 -14.69
CA ALA A 123 -14.63 -11.70 -14.79
C ALA A 123 -14.05 -11.20 -16.12
N GLU A 124 -14.72 -10.23 -16.74
CA GLU A 124 -14.34 -9.70 -18.04
C GLU A 124 -14.67 -8.21 -18.14
N LEU A 125 -13.85 -7.48 -18.92
CA LEU A 125 -14.10 -6.09 -19.27
C LEU A 125 -14.59 -6.05 -20.72
N ILE A 126 -15.81 -5.58 -20.92
CA ILE A 126 -16.46 -5.54 -22.23
C ILE A 126 -16.46 -4.10 -22.73
N PRO A 127 -15.87 -3.84 -23.91
CA PRO A 127 -15.85 -2.49 -24.46
C PRO A 127 -17.20 -2.11 -25.07
N GLN A 128 -17.66 -0.93 -24.72
CA GLN A 128 -18.77 -0.23 -25.37
C GLN A 128 -18.26 0.62 -26.54
N PRO A 129 -19.14 1.05 -27.47
CA PRO A 129 -18.75 2.00 -28.49
C PRO A 129 -18.18 3.28 -27.86
N VAL A 130 -17.18 3.86 -28.52
CA VAL A 130 -16.54 5.09 -28.05
C VAL A 130 -17.49 6.26 -28.27
N ASP A 131 -17.70 7.07 -27.24
CA ASP A 131 -18.52 8.28 -27.34
C ASP A 131 -17.86 9.33 -28.25
N GLU A 132 -18.63 10.32 -28.72
CA GLU A 132 -18.13 11.45 -29.53
C GLU A 132 -16.97 12.21 -28.86
N ASN A 133 -16.89 12.15 -27.53
CA ASN A 133 -15.84 12.78 -26.72
C ASN A 133 -14.54 11.94 -26.61
N GLY A 134 -14.47 10.79 -27.29
CA GLY A 134 -13.35 9.85 -27.19
C GLY A 134 -13.30 9.13 -25.85
N THR A 135 -14.46 8.84 -25.24
CA THR A 135 -14.56 8.09 -23.98
C THR A 135 -14.89 6.64 -24.27
N LEU A 136 -14.02 5.72 -23.83
CA LEU A 136 -14.29 4.28 -23.89
C LEU A 136 -14.83 3.82 -22.54
N VAL A 137 -16.05 3.31 -22.53
CA VAL A 137 -16.63 2.64 -21.37
C VAL A 137 -16.34 1.14 -21.45
N LEU A 138 -15.74 0.61 -20.38
CA LEU A 138 -15.48 -0.81 -20.16
C LEU A 138 -16.42 -1.30 -19.06
N GLU A 139 -17.38 -2.13 -19.41
CA GLU A 139 -18.30 -2.75 -18.45
C GLU A 139 -17.63 -3.95 -17.78
N PHE A 140 -17.62 -3.96 -16.44
CA PHE A 140 -17.01 -5.03 -15.67
C PHE A 140 -18.07 -6.08 -15.33
N HIS A 141 -18.12 -7.15 -16.12
CA HIS A 141 -19.00 -8.28 -15.93
C HIS A 141 -18.36 -9.38 -15.09
N VAL A 142 -19.17 -10.05 -14.27
CA VAL A 142 -18.76 -11.17 -13.43
C VAL A 142 -19.85 -12.24 -13.39
N PHE A 143 -19.45 -13.51 -13.26
CA PHE A 143 -20.39 -14.61 -13.11
C PHE A 143 -20.67 -14.90 -11.63
N PRO A 144 -21.95 -14.98 -11.20
CA PRO A 144 -22.30 -15.27 -9.81
C PRO A 144 -22.05 -16.75 -9.44
N PRO A 145 -21.71 -17.04 -8.17
CA PRO A 145 -21.59 -18.43 -7.71
C PRO A 145 -22.96 -19.13 -7.72
N ALA A 146 -22.96 -20.46 -7.86
CA ALA A 146 -24.18 -21.27 -7.82
C ALA A 146 -24.87 -21.26 -6.43
N GLY A 147 -24.16 -20.88 -5.37
CA GLY A 147 -24.69 -20.72 -4.02
C GLY A 147 -23.99 -19.58 -3.27
N ALA A 148 -24.68 -18.99 -2.30
CA ALA A 148 -24.12 -17.91 -1.49
C ALA A 148 -23.06 -18.46 -0.52
N THR A 149 -21.82 -18.00 -0.68
CA THR A 149 -20.72 -18.36 0.22
C THR A 149 -20.54 -17.29 1.30
N ALA A 150 -20.18 -17.71 2.52
CA ALA A 150 -19.87 -16.80 3.61
C ALA A 150 -18.73 -15.84 3.23
N VAL A 151 -18.84 -14.58 3.65
CA VAL A 151 -17.81 -13.57 3.40
C VAL A 151 -16.78 -13.63 4.53
N VAL A 152 -15.54 -13.98 4.20
CA VAL A 152 -14.43 -13.98 5.17
C VAL A 152 -13.85 -12.58 5.32
N ASN A 153 -13.25 -12.05 4.26
CA ASN A 153 -12.67 -10.71 4.22
C ASN A 153 -12.79 -10.12 2.81
N GLN A 154 -12.48 -8.82 2.66
CA GLN A 154 -12.54 -8.13 1.36
C GLN A 154 -11.54 -8.71 0.36
N GLN A 155 -10.29 -8.94 0.78
CA GLN A 155 -9.21 -9.38 -0.11
C GLN A 155 -9.53 -10.71 -0.81
N SER A 156 -10.19 -11.65 -0.13
CA SER A 156 -10.63 -12.92 -0.70
C SER A 156 -11.80 -12.80 -1.69
N ARG A 157 -12.43 -11.62 -1.80
CA ARG A 157 -13.49 -11.33 -2.76
C ARG A 157 -12.97 -10.54 -3.96
N GLU A 158 -11.80 -9.94 -3.87
CA GLU A 158 -11.27 -9.09 -4.93
C GLU A 158 -10.98 -9.91 -6.19
N ILE A 159 -11.48 -9.42 -7.33
CA ILE A 159 -11.20 -10.02 -8.63
C ILE A 159 -10.49 -8.97 -9.47
N THR A 160 -9.34 -9.35 -10.02
CA THR A 160 -8.56 -8.48 -10.92
C THR A 160 -8.69 -8.98 -12.34
N VAL A 161 -9.01 -8.05 -13.24
CA VAL A 161 -9.15 -8.28 -14.68
C VAL A 161 -8.27 -7.32 -15.45
N ALA A 162 -7.95 -7.71 -16.68
CA ALA A 162 -7.17 -6.90 -17.59
C ALA A 162 -7.78 -6.92 -18.99
N TYR A 163 -7.82 -5.78 -19.65
CA TYR A 163 -8.22 -5.64 -21.05
C TYR A 163 -7.08 -5.06 -21.87
N ASN A 164 -6.84 -5.61 -23.04
CA ASN A 164 -5.78 -5.15 -23.94
C ASN A 164 -6.34 -4.16 -24.97
N LEU A 165 -5.70 -2.99 -25.07
CA LEU A 165 -5.99 -1.98 -26.08
C LEU A 165 -4.78 -1.82 -26.98
N SER A 166 -4.99 -1.91 -28.29
CA SER A 166 -3.96 -1.61 -29.30
C SER A 166 -3.75 -0.12 -29.48
N ASP A 167 -2.57 0.28 -29.96
CA ASP A 167 -2.26 1.70 -30.23
C ASP A 167 -3.24 2.36 -31.21
N ILE A 168 -3.76 1.62 -32.19
CA ILE A 168 -4.75 2.12 -33.15
C ILE A 168 -6.05 2.53 -32.43
N ARG A 169 -6.53 1.70 -31.49
CA ARG A 169 -7.71 2.03 -30.68
C ARG A 169 -7.42 3.21 -29.74
N LEU A 170 -6.22 3.27 -29.16
CA LEU A 170 -5.83 4.36 -28.26
C LEU A 170 -5.70 5.72 -28.92
N GLN A 171 -5.63 5.81 -30.25
CA GLN A 171 -5.65 7.09 -30.97
C GLN A 171 -7.02 7.75 -30.94
N GLU A 172 -8.08 6.96 -30.86
CA GLU A 172 -9.48 7.42 -30.80
C GLU A 172 -9.92 7.74 -29.35
N ILE A 173 -9.20 7.23 -28.35
CA ILE A 173 -9.62 7.24 -26.94
C ILE A 173 -8.77 8.21 -26.12
N ASN A 174 -9.43 9.20 -25.53
CA ASN A 174 -8.85 10.18 -24.60
C ASN A 174 -9.05 9.80 -23.13
N GLN A 175 -10.16 9.12 -22.84
CA GLN A 175 -10.54 8.74 -21.48
C GLN A 175 -11.08 7.31 -21.45
N ILE A 176 -10.65 6.53 -20.47
CA ILE A 176 -11.14 5.17 -20.26
C ILE A 176 -11.90 5.14 -18.94
N VAL A 177 -13.12 4.61 -18.97
CA VAL A 177 -14.00 4.47 -17.81
C VAL A 177 -14.26 2.99 -17.60
N VAL A 178 -14.02 2.47 -16.40
CA VAL A 178 -14.43 1.13 -15.99
C VAL A 178 -15.67 1.26 -15.12
N GLN A 179 -16.74 0.59 -15.53
CA GLN A 179 -18.04 0.68 -14.90
C GLN A 179 -18.41 -0.61 -14.18
N GLY A 180 -18.86 -0.47 -12.93
CA GLY A 180 -19.56 -1.49 -12.18
C GLY A 180 -21.01 -1.08 -11.92
N ALA A 181 -21.73 -1.88 -11.15
CA ALA A 181 -23.15 -1.66 -10.85
C ALA A 181 -23.37 -0.43 -9.96
N SER A 182 -22.51 -0.21 -8.95
CA SER A 182 -22.69 0.87 -7.97
C SER A 182 -21.80 2.09 -8.22
N ASN A 183 -20.72 1.92 -9.00
CA ASN A 183 -19.76 3.00 -9.23
C ASN A 183 -19.01 2.82 -10.56
N ALA A 184 -18.37 3.89 -11.01
CA ALA A 184 -17.42 3.87 -12.11
C ALA A 184 -16.10 4.55 -11.71
N ARG A 185 -15.01 4.11 -12.34
CA ARG A 185 -13.67 4.69 -12.20
C ARG A 185 -13.22 5.14 -13.59
N ALA A 186 -12.68 6.34 -13.68
CA ALA A 186 -12.08 6.84 -14.91
C ALA A 186 -10.58 7.07 -14.73
N SER A 187 -9.85 6.84 -15.81
CA SER A 187 -8.47 7.24 -15.93
C SER A 187 -8.26 7.92 -17.28
N ARG A 188 -7.63 9.08 -17.23
CA ARG A 188 -7.17 9.79 -18.42
C ARG A 188 -5.75 9.36 -18.74
N ARG A 189 -5.46 9.25 -20.04
CA ARG A 189 -4.15 8.92 -20.55
C ARG A 189 -3.14 10.03 -20.23
#